data_AF-A0A0G2JF42-F1
#
_entry.id   AF-A0A0G2JF42-F1
#
_cell.length_a   1.000
_cell.length_b   1.000
_cell.length_c   1.000
_cell.angle_alpha   90.00
_cell.angle_beta   90.00
_cell.angle_gamma   90.00
#
_symmetry.space_group_name_H-M   'P 1'
#
loop_
_entity.id
_entity.type
_entity.pdbx_description
1 polymer ?
#
loop_
_entity_poly.entity_id
_entity_poly.type
_entity_poly.pdbx_seq_one_letter_code
_entity_poly.pdbx_strand_id
1 'polypeptide(L)'
;MMENNKEEGASTSEKSRSSGSSRSKRKPSIVTKYVESDDEKPTDENVNEKAATENSENDITMQSLPKEDGLHGIVSCTACGQQVNHFQKDSIYRHPSLKVLICKNCFKYYMSDDISRDSDGMDEQCRWCAEGGNLICCDFCHNAFCKKCILRNLGRKE
;
A
#
# COMPACT_ATOMS: atom_id res chain seq x y z
N MET A 1 -71.53 -31.13 19.64
CA MET A 1 -70.12 -30.98 20.07
C MET A 1 -69.30 -31.69 19.03
N MET A 2 -68.63 -30.94 18.16
CA MET A 2 -67.88 -31.43 17.01
C MET A 2 -66.42 -30.98 17.14
N GLU A 3 -65.55 -31.98 16.95
CA GLU A 3 -64.24 -31.94 16.28
C GLU A 3 -63.04 -31.26 16.99
N ASN A 4 -62.17 -32.13 17.52
CA ASN A 4 -60.74 -31.92 17.66
C ASN A 4 -60.03 -32.88 16.69
N ASN A 5 -59.13 -32.38 15.84
CA ASN A 5 -57.73 -32.83 15.74
C ASN A 5 -56.99 -32.05 14.64
N LYS A 6 -55.90 -31.41 15.04
CA LYS A 6 -54.98 -30.64 14.20
C LYS A 6 -53.81 -31.53 13.81
N GLU A 7 -53.59 -31.68 12.51
CA GLU A 7 -52.37 -32.27 11.93
C GLU A 7 -51.22 -31.25 11.96
N GLU A 8 -50.02 -31.71 12.31
CA GLU A 8 -48.74 -31.03 12.02
C GLU A 8 -47.82 -32.10 11.41
N GLY A 9 -47.27 -31.80 10.23
CA GLY A 9 -46.53 -32.73 9.39
C GLY A 9 -45.01 -32.49 9.35
N ALA A 10 -44.36 -33.52 8.77
CA ALA A 10 -43.11 -33.50 8.00
C ALA A 10 -41.74 -33.34 8.72
N SER A 11 -41.12 -34.50 8.96
CA SER A 11 -39.92 -35.05 8.28
C SER A 11 -38.54 -34.33 8.26
N THR A 12 -37.56 -35.13 8.73
CA THR A 12 -36.22 -35.45 8.18
C THR A 12 -35.01 -34.50 8.32
N SER A 13 -34.13 -34.92 9.26
CA SER A 13 -32.68 -35.17 9.16
C SER A 13 -31.74 -34.22 8.41
N GLU A 14 -30.69 -33.76 9.11
CA GLU A 14 -29.29 -33.95 8.69
C GLU A 14 -28.29 -33.72 9.84
N LYS A 15 -27.20 -34.50 9.82
CA LYS A 15 -26.14 -34.64 10.83
C LYS A 15 -24.85 -34.08 10.26
N SER A 16 -24.17 -33.19 10.97
CA SER A 16 -22.75 -32.94 10.72
C SER A 16 -22.00 -32.58 12.00
N ARG A 17 -21.04 -33.44 12.34
CA ARG A 17 -19.94 -33.20 13.29
C ARG A 17 -18.77 -32.65 12.49
N SER A 18 -18.02 -31.69 13.05
CA SER A 18 -16.57 -31.86 13.28
C SER A 18 -15.97 -30.59 13.90
N SER A 19 -15.49 -30.77 15.13
CA SER A 19 -14.58 -29.89 15.83
C SER A 19 -13.14 -30.33 15.51
N GLY A 20 -12.24 -29.38 15.29
CA GLY A 20 -10.80 -29.61 15.33
C GLY A 20 -10.05 -29.15 14.08
N SER A 21 -9.59 -27.90 14.07
CA SER A 21 -8.55 -27.46 13.14
C SER A 21 -7.18 -27.60 13.82
N SER A 22 -6.39 -28.52 13.29
CA SER A 22 -5.06 -28.93 13.74
C SER A 22 -4.06 -27.77 13.71
N ARG A 23 -3.62 -27.32 14.89
CA ARG A 23 -2.50 -26.39 15.07
C ARG A 23 -1.19 -27.05 14.64
N SER A 24 -0.69 -26.68 13.46
CA SER A 24 0.63 -27.08 12.99
C SER A 24 1.71 -26.25 13.70
N LYS A 25 2.36 -26.86 14.69
CA LYS A 25 3.54 -26.32 15.37
C LYS A 25 4.73 -26.37 14.41
N ARG A 26 5.25 -25.22 14.00
CA ARG A 26 6.60 -25.10 13.44
C ARG A 26 7.45 -24.16 14.27
N LYS A 27 8.67 -24.63 14.54
CA LYS A 27 9.68 -24.09 15.46
C LYS A 27 10.32 -22.82 14.88
N PRO A 28 10.72 -21.83 15.70
CA PRO A 28 11.55 -20.73 15.23
C PRO A 28 13.01 -21.18 15.10
N SER A 29 13.64 -20.84 13.98
CA SER A 29 15.07 -20.98 13.75
C SER A 29 15.81 -19.71 14.17
N ILE A 30 17.06 -19.90 14.56
CA ILE A 30 17.90 -19.08 15.43
C ILE A 30 18.37 -17.74 14.81
N VAL A 31 18.58 -16.74 15.69
CA VAL A 31 19.07 -15.39 15.38
C VAL A 31 20.59 -15.36 15.48
N THR A 32 21.27 -14.90 14.42
CA THR A 32 22.69 -14.50 14.49
C THR A 32 22.76 -12.99 14.62
N LYS A 33 23.26 -12.52 15.76
CA LYS A 33 23.58 -11.10 15.99
C LYS A 33 24.88 -10.77 15.27
N TYR A 34 24.90 -9.66 14.54
CA TYR A 34 26.13 -8.92 14.25
C TYR A 34 25.98 -7.52 14.81
N VAL A 35 26.96 -7.14 15.62
CA VAL A 35 27.13 -5.85 16.28
C VAL A 35 28.44 -5.33 15.72
N GLU A 36 28.40 -4.20 15.05
CA GLU A 36 29.57 -3.35 14.85
C GLU A 36 29.07 -1.92 14.90
N SER A 37 29.38 -1.31 16.04
CA SER A 37 29.38 0.12 16.29
C SER A 37 30.73 0.65 15.82
N ASP A 38 30.78 1.81 15.20
CA ASP A 38 31.78 2.83 15.54
C ASP A 38 31.32 4.22 15.07
N ASP A 39 31.37 5.14 16.04
CA ASP A 39 31.22 6.59 15.98
C ASP A 39 32.24 7.23 15.02
N GLU A 40 31.87 8.32 14.33
CA GLU A 40 32.59 9.61 14.36
C GLU A 40 31.69 10.75 13.84
N LYS A 41 31.84 11.93 14.46
CA LYS A 41 31.19 13.24 14.22
C LYS A 41 32.30 14.31 14.30
N PRO A 42 32.06 15.63 14.14
CA PRO A 42 31.55 16.47 13.05
C PRO A 42 32.66 17.33 12.40
N THR A 43 32.34 18.12 11.38
CA THR A 43 32.97 19.44 11.18
C THR A 43 31.95 20.49 10.75
N ASP A 44 31.90 21.58 11.51
CA ASP A 44 31.25 22.88 11.29
C ASP A 44 31.77 23.55 9.99
N GLU A 45 31.28 24.65 9.41
CA GLU A 45 30.50 25.80 9.81
C GLU A 45 30.27 26.61 8.51
N ASN A 46 29.08 27.20 8.25
CA ASN A 46 29.03 28.58 7.75
C ASN A 46 27.60 29.16 7.76
N VAL A 47 27.53 30.37 8.31
CA VAL A 47 26.34 31.22 8.48
C VAL A 47 26.10 32.00 7.19
N ASN A 48 24.85 32.08 6.75
CA ASN A 48 24.36 33.28 6.06
C ASN A 48 22.82 33.36 6.16
N GLU A 49 22.34 34.13 7.12
CA GLU A 49 20.97 34.63 7.13
C GLU A 49 20.80 35.65 6.01
N LYS A 50 19.86 35.40 5.08
CA LYS A 50 19.13 36.47 4.37
C LYS A 50 17.68 36.06 4.18
N ALA A 51 16.81 36.85 4.80
CA ALA A 51 15.36 36.81 4.63
C ALA A 51 14.92 37.37 3.27
N ALA A 52 13.97 36.69 2.62
CA ALA A 52 12.85 37.23 1.84
C ALA A 52 12.04 36.02 1.29
N THR A 53 10.80 35.80 1.72
CA THR A 53 9.56 36.25 1.07
C THR A 53 9.09 35.32 -0.07
N GLU A 54 7.93 34.70 0.17
CA GLU A 54 6.89 34.28 -0.79
C GLU A 54 7.16 33.19 -1.85
N ASN A 55 6.50 32.04 -1.61
CA ASN A 55 5.64 31.23 -2.47
C ASN A 55 5.83 31.20 -4.01
N SER A 56 5.55 30.02 -4.58
CA SER A 56 5.68 29.58 -5.99
C SER A 56 7.13 29.34 -6.39
N GLU A 57 7.53 28.19 -6.95
CA GLU A 57 7.14 27.72 -8.27
C GLU A 57 7.34 26.18 -8.35
N ASN A 58 6.26 25.43 -8.55
CA ASN A 58 6.35 24.09 -9.13
C ASN A 58 6.27 24.23 -10.66
N ASP A 59 7.28 24.84 -11.29
CA ASP A 59 7.40 24.85 -12.74
C ASP A 59 8.37 23.76 -13.18
N ILE A 60 7.84 22.60 -13.57
CA ILE A 60 8.61 21.64 -14.36
C ILE A 60 8.48 22.09 -15.80
N THR A 61 9.44 22.92 -16.23
CA THR A 61 9.56 23.42 -17.60
C THR A 61 9.94 22.25 -18.52
N MET A 62 8.93 21.52 -18.98
CA MET A 62 9.07 20.56 -20.07
C MET A 62 9.23 21.34 -21.38
N GLN A 63 10.40 21.89 -21.63
CA GLN A 63 10.74 22.48 -22.93
C GLN A 63 11.94 21.77 -23.56
N SER A 64 11.66 21.25 -24.75
CA SER A 64 12.56 20.78 -25.81
C SER A 64 13.46 19.57 -25.52
N LEU A 65 12.96 18.38 -25.87
CA LEU A 65 13.82 17.31 -26.40
C LEU A 65 13.43 17.01 -27.86
N PRO A 66 14.40 16.70 -28.74
CA PRO A 66 14.17 16.35 -30.13
C PRO A 66 13.32 15.08 -30.25
N LYS A 67 12.45 15.05 -31.26
CA LYS A 67 11.66 13.87 -31.62
C LYS A 67 12.60 12.83 -32.24
N GLU A 68 13.28 12.06 -31.41
CA GLU A 68 13.95 10.84 -31.85
C GLU A 68 13.02 9.64 -31.73
N ASP A 69 13.09 8.77 -32.73
CA ASP A 69 12.20 7.67 -33.00
C ASP A 69 12.07 6.66 -31.83
N GLY A 70 10.83 6.43 -31.40
CA GLY A 70 10.33 5.08 -31.11
C GLY A 70 10.73 4.35 -29.82
N LEU A 71 11.62 4.86 -28.96
CA LEU A 71 12.02 4.15 -27.74
C LEU A 71 11.42 4.74 -26.45
N HIS A 72 10.14 5.05 -26.45
CA HIS A 72 9.47 5.50 -25.24
C HIS A 72 9.16 4.29 -24.35
N GLY A 73 9.92 4.15 -23.26
CA GLY A 73 9.77 3.05 -22.31
C GLY A 73 8.35 2.96 -21.75
N ILE A 74 7.91 1.73 -21.45
CA ILE A 74 6.62 1.48 -20.83
C ILE A 74 6.66 2.01 -19.39
N VAL A 75 5.93 3.09 -19.13
CA VAL A 75 5.73 3.62 -17.77
C VAL A 75 4.47 3.02 -17.18
N SER A 76 4.57 2.46 -15.98
CA SER A 76 3.46 1.80 -15.28
C SER A 76 3.19 2.43 -13.92
N CYS A 77 1.92 2.55 -13.56
CA CYS A 77 1.50 3.01 -12.24
C CYS A 77 1.97 2.04 -11.15
N THR A 78 2.62 2.55 -10.11
CA THR A 78 3.14 1.70 -9.02
C THR A 78 2.04 1.12 -8.12
N ALA A 79 0.86 1.75 -8.06
CA ALA A 79 -0.28 1.31 -7.25
C ALA A 79 -1.14 0.23 -7.95
N CYS A 80 -1.55 0.45 -9.20
CA CYS A 80 -2.40 -0.52 -9.94
C CYS A 80 -1.61 -1.41 -10.92
N GLY A 81 -0.43 -1.00 -11.36
CA GLY A 81 0.38 -1.72 -12.36
C GLY A 81 -0.03 -1.48 -13.81
N GLN A 82 -1.06 -0.66 -14.06
CA GLN A 82 -1.49 -0.34 -15.42
C GLN A 82 -0.48 0.60 -16.10
N GLN A 83 -0.25 0.38 -17.39
CA GLN A 83 0.53 1.29 -18.23
C GLN A 83 -0.14 2.66 -18.29
N VAL A 84 0.64 3.72 -18.17
CA VAL A 84 0.19 5.11 -18.20
C VAL A 84 0.85 5.87 -19.34
N ASN A 85 0.08 6.76 -19.96
CA ASN A 85 0.57 7.62 -21.03
C ASN A 85 1.28 8.87 -20.45
N HIS A 86 2.57 8.72 -20.10
CA HIS A 86 3.35 9.79 -19.45
C HIS A 86 3.58 11.06 -20.29
N PHE A 87 3.17 11.07 -21.57
CA PHE A 87 3.24 12.25 -22.42
C PHE A 87 2.19 13.31 -22.06
N GLN A 88 1.10 12.89 -21.41
CA GLN A 88 0.07 13.81 -20.93
C GLN A 88 0.37 14.20 -19.48
N LYS A 89 0.55 15.49 -19.21
CA LYS A 89 0.90 16.01 -17.87
C LYS A 89 -0.11 15.61 -16.78
N ASP A 90 -1.38 15.42 -17.13
CA ASP A 90 -2.45 15.04 -16.18
C ASP A 90 -2.68 13.53 -16.04
N SER A 91 -1.80 12.70 -16.60
CA SER A 91 -1.94 11.23 -16.56
C SER A 91 -1.22 10.59 -15.37
N ILE A 92 -0.17 11.25 -14.87
CA ILE A 92 0.72 10.77 -13.82
C ILE A 92 0.81 11.79 -12.68
N TYR A 93 0.86 11.28 -11.46
CA TYR A 93 0.95 12.07 -10.24
C TYR A 93 1.98 11.45 -9.30
N ARG A 94 2.48 12.26 -8.36
CA ARG A 94 3.29 11.76 -7.25
C ARG A 94 2.37 11.34 -6.11
N HIS A 95 2.62 10.14 -5.58
CA HIS A 95 1.91 9.66 -4.40
C HIS A 95 2.15 10.60 -3.21
N PRO A 96 1.10 11.03 -2.48
CA PRO A 96 1.23 12.04 -1.42
C PRO A 96 2.25 11.68 -0.34
N SER A 97 2.19 10.44 0.18
CA SER A 97 3.09 9.96 1.23
C SER A 97 4.39 9.35 0.69
N LEU A 98 4.31 8.45 -0.31
CA LEU A 98 5.45 7.64 -0.77
C LEU A 98 6.31 8.32 -1.86
N LYS A 99 5.85 9.43 -2.44
CA LYS A 99 6.53 10.19 -3.51
C LYS A 99 6.87 9.40 -4.79
N VAL A 100 6.26 8.23 -4.97
CA VAL A 100 6.37 7.37 -6.17
C VAL A 100 5.33 7.73 -7.24
N LEU A 101 5.50 7.22 -8.47
CA LEU A 101 4.60 7.47 -9.60
C LEU A 101 3.29 6.69 -9.49
N ILE A 102 2.16 7.38 -9.59
CA ILE A 102 0.82 6.78 -9.67
C ILE A 102 -0.01 7.40 -10.80
N CYS A 103 -0.98 6.67 -11.34
CA CYS A 103 -1.89 7.19 -12.37
C CYS A 103 -2.93 8.14 -11.76
N LYS A 104 -3.57 8.95 -12.61
CA LYS A 104 -4.69 9.83 -12.24
C LYS A 104 -5.77 9.13 -11.41
N ASN A 105 -6.14 7.92 -11.80
CA ASN A 105 -7.22 7.18 -11.13
C ASN A 105 -6.82 6.78 -9.71
N CYS A 106 -5.60 6.25 -9.53
CA CYS A 106 -5.08 5.91 -8.21
C CYS A 106 -4.87 7.14 -7.35
N PHE A 107 -4.42 8.27 -7.93
CA PHE A 107 -4.30 9.52 -7.19
C PHE A 107 -5.67 10.01 -6.69
N LYS A 108 -6.69 10.02 -7.56
CA LYS A 108 -8.05 10.40 -7.17
C LYS A 108 -8.64 9.47 -6.12
N TYR A 109 -8.43 8.16 -6.26
CA TYR A 109 -8.90 7.17 -5.30
C TYR A 109 -8.22 7.31 -3.94
N TYR A 110 -6.91 7.54 -3.93
CA TYR A 110 -6.18 7.79 -2.69
C TYR A 110 -6.62 9.07 -1.98
N MET A 111 -7.05 10.09 -2.74
CA MET A 111 -7.54 11.35 -2.19
C MET A 111 -9.05 11.37 -1.91
N SER A 112 -9.80 10.34 -2.31
CA SER A 112 -11.25 10.34 -2.12
C SER A 112 -11.63 10.01 -0.68
N ASP A 113 -10.88 9.11 -0.05
CA ASP A 113 -11.11 8.66 1.31
C ASP A 113 -9.79 8.51 2.07
N ASP A 114 -9.84 8.84 3.36
CA ASP A 114 -8.72 8.61 4.27
C ASP A 114 -8.61 7.13 4.65
N ILE A 115 -7.37 6.67 4.86
CA ILE A 115 -7.08 5.32 5.35
C ILE A 115 -7.51 5.22 6.82
N SER A 116 -8.44 4.31 7.11
CA SER A 116 -8.93 4.04 8.46
C SER A 116 -7.91 3.25 9.28
N ARG A 117 -8.03 3.36 10.59
CA ARG A 117 -7.21 2.62 11.56
C ARG A 117 -8.07 1.70 12.40
N ASP A 118 -7.54 0.52 12.68
CA ASP A 118 -8.17 -0.48 13.56
C ASP A 118 -8.02 -0.12 15.05
N SER A 119 -8.48 -1.02 15.92
CA SER A 119 -8.39 -0.87 17.37
C SER A 119 -6.96 -0.82 17.91
N ASP A 120 -6.00 -1.38 17.16
CA ASP A 120 -4.58 -1.39 17.51
C ASP A 120 -3.85 -0.14 16.95
N GLY A 121 -4.58 0.72 16.24
CA GLY A 121 -4.06 1.95 15.63
C GLY A 121 -3.30 1.71 14.33
N MET A 122 -3.46 0.55 13.70
CA MET A 122 -2.81 0.17 12.45
C MET A 122 -3.72 0.45 11.25
N ASP A 123 -3.13 0.83 10.12
CA ASP A 123 -3.88 1.12 8.90
C ASP A 123 -4.59 -0.14 8.36
N GLU A 124 -5.90 -0.05 8.12
CA GLU A 124 -6.73 -1.15 7.58
C GLU A 124 -6.66 -1.25 6.04
N GLN A 125 -5.99 -0.29 5.39
CA GLN A 125 -5.76 -0.27 3.95
C GLN A 125 -4.29 -0.10 3.62
N CYS A 126 -3.92 -0.54 2.41
CA CYS A 126 -2.57 -0.38 1.89
C CYS A 126 -2.24 1.09 1.69
N ARG A 127 -1.17 1.58 2.32
CA ARG A 127 -0.67 2.95 2.18
C ARG A 127 -0.25 3.32 0.76
N TRP A 128 -0.03 2.33 -0.13
CA TRP A 128 0.35 2.57 -1.52
C TRP A 128 -0.85 2.71 -2.47
N CYS A 129 -1.90 1.94 -2.28
CA CYS A 129 -3.02 1.89 -3.22
C CYS A 129 -4.39 2.20 -2.61
N ALA A 130 -4.46 2.47 -1.30
CA ALA A 130 -5.67 2.65 -0.52
C ALA A 130 -6.66 1.46 -0.55
N GLU A 131 -6.28 0.33 -1.14
CA GLU A 131 -7.10 -0.90 -1.11
C GLU A 131 -6.81 -1.72 0.16
N GLY A 132 -7.86 -2.31 0.74
CA GLY A 132 -7.72 -3.32 1.80
C GLY A 132 -7.30 -4.70 1.28
N GLY A 133 -7.32 -5.70 2.17
CA GLY A 133 -7.07 -7.11 1.83
C GLY A 133 -5.87 -7.71 2.57
N ASN A 134 -4.94 -8.35 1.84
CA ASN A 134 -3.79 -9.01 2.45
C ASN A 134 -2.63 -8.02 2.67
N LEU A 135 -2.63 -7.42 3.86
CA LEU A 135 -1.69 -6.37 4.26
C LEU A 135 -0.53 -6.93 5.10
N ILE A 136 0.62 -6.28 4.97
CA ILE A 136 1.80 -6.45 5.81
C ILE A 136 1.99 -5.14 6.56
N CYS A 137 1.92 -5.18 7.89
CA CYS A 137 2.09 -4.01 8.75
C CYS A 137 3.57 -3.65 8.91
N CYS A 138 3.86 -2.37 9.05
CA CYS A 138 5.18 -1.90 9.43
C CYS A 138 5.40 -2.06 10.95
N ASP A 139 6.59 -2.47 11.35
CA ASP A 139 6.93 -2.62 12.77
C ASP A 139 7.21 -1.27 13.46
N PHE A 140 7.46 -0.21 12.68
CA PHE A 140 7.93 1.09 13.18
C PHE A 140 6.94 2.24 13.01
N CYS A 141 5.82 2.01 12.33
CA CYS A 141 4.75 3.00 12.18
C CYS A 141 3.41 2.32 11.88
N HIS A 142 2.32 3.10 11.93
CA HIS A 142 0.97 2.60 11.68
C HIS A 142 0.71 2.12 10.24
N ASN A 143 1.64 2.34 9.30
CA ASN A 143 1.41 2.05 7.89
C ASN A 143 1.33 0.53 7.62
N ALA A 144 0.46 0.16 6.69
CA ALA A 144 0.36 -1.20 6.16
C ALA A 144 0.48 -1.21 4.64
N PHE A 145 0.99 -2.29 4.05
CA PHE A 145 1.19 -2.44 2.61
C PHE A 145 0.65 -3.77 2.10
N CYS A 146 -0.13 -3.76 1.03
CA CYS A 146 -0.63 -5.01 0.45
C CYS A 146 0.48 -5.77 -0.28
N LYS A 147 0.39 -7.11 -0.25
CA LYS A 147 1.35 -7.99 -0.96
C LYS A 147 1.45 -7.66 -2.45
N LYS A 148 0.35 -7.23 -3.09
CA LYS A 148 0.35 -6.83 -4.51
C LYS A 148 1.31 -5.67 -4.77
N CYS A 149 1.27 -4.63 -3.94
CA CYS A 149 2.12 -3.45 -4.11
C CYS A 149 3.58 -3.76 -3.79
N ILE A 150 3.85 -4.54 -2.75
CA ILE A 150 5.22 -4.97 -2.40
C ILE A 150 5.81 -5.79 -3.56
N LEU A 151 5.11 -6.83 -4.01
CA LEU A 151 5.59 -7.70 -5.09
C LEU A 151 5.79 -6.95 -6.41
N ARG A 152 4.89 -6.02 -6.73
CA ARG A 152 4.95 -5.25 -7.98
C ARG A 152 6.18 -4.34 -8.03
N ASN A 153 6.55 -3.73 -6.91
CA ASN A 153 7.56 -2.67 -6.91
C ASN A 153 8.91 -3.10 -6.33
N LEU A 154 8.95 -4.15 -5.50
CA LEU A 154 10.16 -4.65 -4.84
C LEU A 154 10.53 -6.08 -5.25
N GLY A 155 9.64 -6.77 -5.98
CA GLY A 155 9.87 -8.15 -6.43
C GLY A 155 9.66 -9.21 -5.35
N ARG A 156 9.95 -10.46 -5.70
CA ARG A 156 10.07 -11.56 -4.72
C ARG A 156 11.51 -11.62 -4.24
N LYS A 157 11.70 -11.74 -2.93
CA LYS A 157 12.97 -12.18 -2.38
C LYS A 157 13.07 -13.69 -2.64
N GLU A 158 14.11 -14.09 -3.35
CA GLU A 158 14.46 -15.50 -3.58
C GLU A 158 14.92 -16.17 -2.27
#